data_AF-A0A9P5BLF8-F1
#
_entry.id   AF-A0A9P5BLF8-F1
#
_cell.length_a   1.000
_cell.length_b   1.000
_cell.length_c   1.000
_cell.angle_alpha   90.00
_cell.angle_beta   90.00
_cell.angle_gamma   90.00
#
_symmetry.space_group_name_H-M   'P 1'
#
loop_
_entity.id
_entity.type
_entity.pdbx_description
1 polymer ?
#
loop_
_entity_poly.entity_id
_entity_poly.type
_entity_poly.pdbx_seq_one_letter_code
_entity_poly.pdbx_strand_id
1 'polypeptide(L)'
;MNGRDCVFVRPVPRSAVKGRSKVAIRSKIMGLNGNVPCPTRKPNITSTTTTTTTTTTAANSTTSAVARVSPAPCPSSRKPSIASVSNRGGSPPEDSSSDSSSDSASSPPSKILDSLSPFGSTLGRLDQVERSTLSRLLHKSNFMQYFIGPTFVDSMQLDMTVHLFSMFDQGKDAYIAMYSAFAATMGLDTGEYDPEANLHRGAMAVESLRSCPLPTLKREELLPWAGLGLGIVYFSNMALGTSAAPVRRYVLSHIRHLLGTSLISSERTHYILVFMTAVDINECLMQRELPVCGIAPPVEGHVDAYLGLCMPLLQHMYELSRISYSLYHEVDVDEQKQALDDVEQEIEAWQPHIPPDFTNRFTTGEVIHMLAQSRIYKTGALLFIHRLRYKFGEKDDMASAMAKSIMSDLKMTMTVSQDTQRCVSFPFTLAAIEARDQAEKDTAMEAMKTLIDSCNTKYRNNMEAFLKAMWDGRAASPGVSWLDLVPNVPPISVGV
;
A
#
# COMPACT_ATOMS: atom_id res chain seq x y z
N MET A 1 -37.68 25.73 -7.40
CA MET A 1 -38.18 25.42 -6.05
C MET A 1 -37.01 24.89 -5.23
N ASN A 2 -36.97 25.25 -3.95
CA ASN A 2 -35.86 25.08 -2.98
C ASN A 2 -35.30 23.63 -2.95
N GLY A 3 -34.01 23.36 -2.71
CA GLY A 3 -32.93 24.23 -2.23
C GLY A 3 -32.69 24.09 -0.72
N ARG A 4 -32.00 23.01 -0.30
CA ARG A 4 -31.42 22.63 1.02
C ARG A 4 -30.66 21.30 0.82
N ASP A 5 -29.56 20.93 1.48
CA ASP A 5 -28.50 21.64 2.19
C ASP A 5 -27.25 20.74 2.16
N CYS A 6 -26.29 21.00 1.26
CA CYS A 6 -24.99 20.32 1.32
C CYS A 6 -24.08 21.09 2.29
N VAL A 7 -24.00 20.62 3.53
CA VAL A 7 -23.13 21.21 4.56
C VAL A 7 -21.67 20.93 4.21
N PHE A 8 -21.03 21.89 3.55
CA PHE A 8 -19.58 21.92 3.38
C PHE A 8 -18.92 22.05 4.75
N VAL A 9 -18.33 20.96 5.24
CA VAL A 9 -17.37 21.01 6.35
C VAL A 9 -16.13 21.74 5.85
N ARG A 10 -16.01 23.03 6.22
CA ARG A 10 -14.80 23.81 5.92
C ARG A 10 -13.61 23.24 6.68
N PRO A 11 -12.40 23.18 6.09
CA PRO A 11 -11.18 22.89 6.84
C PRO A 11 -10.98 23.95 7.93
N VAL A 12 -10.83 23.51 9.19
CA VAL A 12 -10.45 24.40 10.30
C VAL A 12 -8.94 24.64 10.22
N PRO A 13 -8.45 25.90 10.23
CA PRO A 13 -7.01 26.17 10.26
C PRO A 13 -6.36 25.60 11.54
N ARG A 14 -5.20 24.94 11.40
CA ARG A 14 -4.45 24.27 12.49
C ARG A 14 -3.91 25.22 13.60
N SER A 15 -4.30 26.49 13.64
CA SER A 15 -3.84 27.49 14.62
C SER A 15 -4.87 27.87 15.70
N ALA A 16 -6.10 27.35 15.64
CA ALA A 16 -7.24 27.88 16.41
C ALA A 16 -7.91 26.91 17.41
N VAL A 17 -7.18 25.97 18.02
CA VAL A 17 -7.67 25.23 19.20
C VAL A 17 -6.59 25.12 20.29
N LYS A 18 -6.42 26.20 21.07
CA LYS A 18 -5.73 26.14 22.36
C LYS A 18 -6.72 26.45 23.49
N GLY A 19 -7.12 25.39 24.19
CA GLY A 19 -7.79 25.45 25.49
C GLY A 19 -9.31 25.69 25.49
N ARG A 20 -10.08 24.62 25.71
CA ARG A 20 -11.14 24.59 26.75
C ARG A 20 -11.55 23.16 27.12
N SER A 21 -12.08 23.04 28.33
CA SER A 21 -12.24 21.83 29.14
C SER A 21 -13.06 20.70 28.50
N LYS A 22 -12.76 19.47 28.96
CA LYS A 22 -13.66 18.29 28.97
C LYS A 22 -15.07 18.67 29.44
N VAL A 23 -16.11 18.14 28.78
CA VAL A 23 -17.31 17.48 29.37
C VAL A 23 -18.31 17.07 28.27
N ALA A 24 -18.74 15.80 28.33
CA ALA A 24 -19.96 15.17 27.80
C ALA A 24 -20.54 15.57 26.42
N ILE A 25 -20.58 14.59 25.50
CA ILE A 25 -21.72 14.36 24.61
C ILE A 25 -22.13 12.88 24.70
N ARG A 26 -23.35 12.60 25.17
CA ARG A 26 -23.98 11.28 25.12
C ARG A 26 -25.43 11.44 24.65
N SER A 27 -25.88 10.51 23.80
CA SER A 27 -27.27 10.19 23.42
C SER A 27 -28.04 11.04 22.38
N LYS A 28 -28.78 10.30 21.54
CA LYS A 28 -29.82 10.66 20.54
C LYS A 28 -29.27 11.29 19.23
N ILE A 29 -29.77 10.93 18.04
CA ILE A 29 -31.18 10.64 17.68
C ILE A 29 -31.36 9.34 16.85
N MET A 30 -32.24 8.46 17.32
CA MET A 30 -33.13 7.65 16.46
C MET A 30 -34.57 8.06 16.77
N GLY A 31 -35.47 7.99 15.79
CA GLY A 31 -36.90 8.18 16.05
C GLY A 31 -37.76 8.25 14.78
N LEU A 32 -38.48 7.17 14.49
CA LEU A 32 -39.70 7.16 13.66
C LEU A 32 -40.74 6.25 14.33
N ASN A 33 -41.99 6.70 14.32
CA ASN A 33 -43.08 6.12 15.12
C ASN A 33 -43.80 4.95 14.42
N GLY A 34 -44.35 4.03 15.21
CA GLY A 34 -45.31 3.01 14.78
C GLY A 34 -46.12 2.49 15.99
N ASN A 35 -47.45 2.35 15.84
CA ASN A 35 -48.37 2.16 16.97
C ASN A 35 -48.40 0.75 17.60
N VAL A 36 -48.73 0.71 18.89
CA VAL A 36 -49.17 -0.48 19.65
C VAL A 36 -50.67 -0.75 19.35
N PRO A 37 -51.21 -1.96 19.56
CA PRO A 37 -51.72 -2.31 20.90
C PRO A 37 -51.40 -3.74 21.38
N CYS A 38 -51.38 -3.91 22.71
CA CYS A 38 -51.12 -5.16 23.43
C CYS A 38 -52.38 -5.59 24.20
N PRO A 39 -52.53 -6.88 24.57
CA PRO A 39 -53.22 -7.18 25.83
C PRO A 39 -52.58 -8.28 26.73
N THR A 40 -52.49 -7.96 28.03
CA THR A 40 -52.64 -8.82 29.25
C THR A 40 -51.72 -10.06 29.47
N ARG A 41 -50.93 -10.21 30.58
CA ARG A 41 -51.25 -10.33 32.04
C ARG A 41 -51.88 -11.72 32.35
N LYS A 42 -51.43 -12.63 33.27
CA LYS A 42 -50.49 -12.64 34.44
C LYS A 42 -50.00 -14.10 34.82
N PRO A 43 -49.45 -14.49 36.02
CA PRO A 43 -48.34 -15.46 36.14
C PRO A 43 -48.56 -16.67 37.09
N ASN A 44 -47.50 -17.44 37.41
CA ASN A 44 -47.17 -18.12 38.70
C ASN A 44 -45.67 -18.56 38.66
N ILE A 45 -44.82 -18.45 39.70
CA ILE A 45 -44.77 -19.14 41.03
C ILE A 45 -44.64 -20.68 40.81
N THR A 46 -43.59 -21.41 41.22
CA THR A 46 -42.90 -21.46 42.53
C THR A 46 -41.46 -22.01 42.43
N SER A 47 -40.65 -21.80 43.48
CA SER A 47 -39.33 -22.37 43.76
C SER A 47 -39.36 -23.82 44.31
N THR A 48 -38.30 -24.62 44.06
CA THR A 48 -37.76 -25.56 45.07
C THR A 48 -36.26 -25.81 44.90
N THR A 49 -35.51 -25.80 46.01
CA THR A 49 -34.09 -26.18 46.11
C THR A 49 -33.98 -27.55 46.79
N THR A 50 -33.13 -28.47 46.34
CA THR A 50 -32.64 -29.56 47.23
C THR A 50 -31.28 -30.12 46.81
N THR A 51 -30.36 -30.18 47.77
CA THR A 51 -29.03 -30.82 47.70
C THR A 51 -29.09 -32.14 48.47
N THR A 52 -28.37 -33.21 48.06
CA THR A 52 -27.68 -34.25 48.90
C THR A 52 -27.14 -35.37 47.95
N THR A 53 -25.83 -35.54 47.66
CA THR A 53 -24.70 -36.19 48.39
C THR A 53 -24.56 -37.73 48.24
N THR A 54 -23.48 -38.19 47.56
CA THR A 54 -22.75 -39.52 47.64
C THR A 54 -23.49 -40.84 47.29
N THR A 55 -22.83 -41.94 46.83
CA THR A 55 -21.45 -42.45 47.09
C THR A 55 -20.90 -43.44 46.01
N THR A 56 -19.59 -43.37 45.74
CA THR A 56 -18.60 -44.43 45.31
C THR A 56 -18.94 -45.63 44.38
N THR A 57 -18.18 -45.77 43.28
CA THR A 57 -17.12 -46.80 42.99
C THR A 57 -16.62 -46.66 41.53
N ALA A 58 -15.52 -47.24 41.03
CA ALA A 58 -14.10 -47.27 41.43
C ALA A 58 -13.25 -47.83 40.26
N ALA A 59 -11.91 -47.62 40.26
CA ALA A 59 -10.91 -48.12 39.28
C ALA A 59 -10.94 -47.51 37.84
N ASN A 60 -9.81 -47.23 37.16
CA ASN A 60 -8.39 -47.28 37.56
C ASN A 60 -7.53 -46.24 36.80
N SER A 61 -6.44 -45.84 37.43
CA SER A 61 -5.33 -45.01 36.89
C SER A 61 -4.47 -45.82 35.87
N THR A 62 -3.48 -45.29 35.13
CA THR A 62 -2.35 -44.47 35.62
C THR A 62 -1.59 -43.73 34.51
N THR A 63 -0.96 -42.63 34.89
CA THR A 63 -0.02 -41.75 34.16
C THR A 63 1.38 -42.35 33.97
N SER A 64 2.20 -41.78 33.07
CA SER A 64 3.53 -41.18 33.40
C SER A 64 4.25 -40.63 32.15
N ALA A 65 5.29 -39.81 32.35
CA ALA A 65 5.97 -39.02 31.32
C ALA A 65 7.52 -39.09 31.42
N VAL A 66 8.19 -38.45 30.44
CA VAL A 66 9.61 -38.01 30.41
C VAL A 66 10.70 -39.08 30.15
N ALA A 67 11.47 -38.91 29.07
CA ALA A 67 12.95 -38.91 29.06
C ALA A 67 13.55 -38.52 27.68
N ARG A 68 14.85 -38.22 27.67
CA ARG A 68 15.68 -37.58 26.61
C ARG A 68 16.77 -38.58 26.13
N VAL A 69 17.52 -38.22 25.06
CA VAL A 69 18.95 -38.58 24.74
C VAL A 69 19.19 -39.09 23.29
N SER A 70 20.22 -38.54 22.63
CA SER A 70 20.86 -39.01 21.37
C SER A 70 22.20 -39.72 21.68
N PRO A 71 22.77 -40.57 20.80
CA PRO A 71 23.82 -40.09 19.86
C PRO A 71 23.99 -40.89 18.53
N ALA A 72 24.98 -40.48 17.70
CA ALA A 72 25.46 -41.07 16.42
C ALA A 72 26.62 -42.11 16.65
N PRO A 73 27.45 -42.60 15.68
CA PRO A 73 27.66 -42.28 14.24
C PRO A 73 27.93 -43.49 13.26
N CYS A 74 28.45 -43.19 12.05
CA CYS A 74 28.67 -44.04 10.85
C CYS A 74 29.75 -45.16 10.96
N PRO A 75 29.95 -46.02 9.92
CA PRO A 75 30.99 -45.73 8.90
C PRO A 75 30.68 -46.21 7.45
N SER A 76 31.71 -46.42 6.62
CA SER A 76 31.74 -46.13 5.16
C SER A 76 32.16 -47.25 4.18
N SER A 77 32.00 -46.96 2.87
CA SER A 77 32.88 -47.27 1.72
C SER A 77 32.70 -48.57 0.89
N ARG A 78 32.66 -48.40 -0.46
CA ARG A 78 33.67 -48.95 -1.42
C ARG A 78 33.45 -48.47 -2.88
N LYS A 79 34.54 -48.11 -3.56
CA LYS A 79 34.72 -48.07 -5.05
C LYS A 79 35.36 -49.39 -5.52
N PRO A 80 35.21 -49.79 -6.80
CA PRO A 80 36.20 -49.55 -7.87
C PRO A 80 35.54 -49.13 -9.21
N SER A 81 36.19 -48.80 -10.34
CA SER A 81 37.59 -48.51 -10.74
C SER A 81 37.57 -47.54 -11.97
N ILE A 82 38.50 -47.65 -12.95
CA ILE A 82 38.62 -46.87 -14.21
C ILE A 82 39.08 -47.83 -15.33
N ALA A 83 38.65 -47.60 -16.58
CA ALA A 83 39.39 -47.99 -17.80
C ALA A 83 39.06 -47.06 -18.98
N SER A 84 40.03 -46.80 -19.85
CA SER A 84 39.96 -45.81 -20.96
C SER A 84 40.52 -46.37 -22.26
N VAL A 85 39.84 -46.18 -23.41
CA VAL A 85 40.39 -46.43 -24.76
C VAL A 85 39.87 -45.39 -25.76
N SER A 86 40.72 -45.00 -26.71
CA SER A 86 40.48 -44.01 -27.78
C SER A 86 40.17 -44.68 -29.13
N ASN A 87 39.26 -44.11 -29.95
CA ASN A 87 39.62 -43.60 -31.30
C ASN A 87 38.48 -43.00 -32.15
N ARG A 88 38.83 -41.90 -32.83
CA ARG A 88 38.47 -41.43 -34.19
C ARG A 88 37.13 -41.82 -34.85
N GLY A 89 36.41 -40.78 -35.30
CA GLY A 89 36.12 -40.60 -36.73
C GLY A 89 34.65 -40.50 -37.14
N GLY A 90 34.20 -39.31 -37.56
CA GLY A 90 32.92 -39.12 -38.23
C GLY A 90 32.34 -37.70 -38.10
N SER A 91 32.00 -37.08 -39.23
CA SER A 91 31.23 -35.83 -39.37
C SER A 91 30.37 -35.97 -40.64
N PRO A 92 29.33 -35.13 -40.85
CA PRO A 92 28.38 -34.50 -39.93
C PRO A 92 26.95 -35.06 -40.20
N PRO A 93 25.84 -34.38 -39.80
CA PRO A 93 25.34 -33.25 -40.58
C PRO A 93 24.89 -32.03 -39.74
N GLU A 94 24.65 -30.93 -40.44
CA GLU A 94 24.11 -29.67 -39.91
C GLU A 94 22.59 -29.75 -39.75
N ASP A 95 22.03 -29.17 -38.68
CA ASP A 95 20.60 -28.91 -38.56
C ASP A 95 20.32 -27.54 -37.92
N SER A 96 20.25 -26.53 -38.79
CA SER A 96 19.29 -25.42 -38.79
C SER A 96 18.60 -25.02 -37.46
N SER A 97 19.31 -24.39 -36.53
CA SER A 97 18.66 -23.58 -35.49
C SER A 97 18.13 -22.28 -36.10
N SER A 98 16.81 -22.21 -36.31
CA SER A 98 16.16 -21.02 -36.86
C SER A 98 16.11 -19.88 -35.82
N ASP A 99 16.91 -18.84 -36.03
CA ASP A 99 16.69 -17.56 -35.38
C ASP A 99 15.32 -17.00 -35.78
N SER A 100 14.49 -16.64 -34.81
CA SER A 100 13.24 -15.94 -35.07
C SER A 100 12.80 -15.09 -33.87
N SER A 101 12.90 -13.78 -34.07
CA SER A 101 12.05 -12.74 -33.46
C SER A 101 12.36 -12.30 -32.02
N SER A 102 13.48 -11.59 -31.82
CA SER A 102 13.62 -10.60 -30.73
C SER A 102 13.40 -9.13 -31.19
N ASP A 103 12.98 -8.90 -32.44
CA ASP A 103 12.75 -7.57 -33.01
C ASP A 103 11.27 -7.20 -33.06
N SER A 104 10.79 -6.50 -32.02
CA SER A 104 9.49 -5.80 -32.01
C SER A 104 9.46 -4.60 -31.05
N ALA A 105 10.62 -3.97 -30.81
CA ALA A 105 10.79 -2.92 -29.79
C ALA A 105 11.33 -1.57 -30.33
N SER A 106 11.16 -1.27 -31.62
CA SER A 106 11.82 -0.14 -32.31
C SER A 106 10.89 0.80 -33.10
N SER A 107 9.61 0.90 -32.74
CA SER A 107 8.75 1.97 -33.26
C SER A 107 9.10 3.31 -32.61
N PRO A 108 9.48 4.36 -33.37
CA PRO A 108 9.75 5.68 -32.79
C PRO A 108 8.52 6.23 -32.05
N PRO A 109 8.70 6.97 -30.93
CA PRO A 109 7.59 7.45 -30.10
C PRO A 109 6.49 8.19 -30.88
N SER A 110 6.86 8.95 -31.93
CA SER A 110 5.91 9.69 -32.78
C SER A 110 4.90 8.76 -33.47
N LYS A 111 5.33 7.60 -33.97
CA LYS A 111 4.45 6.66 -34.70
C LYS A 111 3.38 6.00 -33.81
N ILE A 112 3.57 6.00 -32.49
CA ILE A 112 2.59 5.48 -31.53
C ILE A 112 1.33 6.34 -31.54
N LEU A 113 1.46 7.67 -31.62
CA LEU A 113 0.31 8.58 -31.71
C LEU A 113 -0.39 8.51 -33.07
N ASP A 114 0.37 8.37 -34.16
CA ASP A 114 -0.17 8.32 -35.52
C ASP A 114 -1.03 7.05 -35.79
N SER A 115 -0.82 5.98 -35.03
CA SER A 115 -1.58 4.72 -35.13
C SER A 115 -2.91 4.72 -34.36
N LEU A 116 -3.16 5.69 -33.48
CA LEU A 116 -4.34 5.78 -32.62
C LEU A 116 -5.56 6.39 -33.35
N SER A 117 -5.92 5.83 -34.51
CA SER A 117 -7.06 6.28 -35.33
C SER A 117 -8.42 5.79 -34.80
N PRO A 118 -8.86 6.36 -33.67
CA PRO A 118 -9.97 7.31 -33.78
C PRO A 118 -9.68 8.70 -33.18
N PHE A 119 -8.53 8.90 -32.53
CA PHE A 119 -8.21 10.11 -31.75
C PHE A 119 -7.46 11.20 -32.54
N GLY A 120 -7.25 11.04 -33.84
CA GLY A 120 -6.45 11.97 -34.67
C GLY A 120 -6.90 13.44 -34.62
N SER A 121 -8.21 13.70 -34.57
CA SER A 121 -8.77 15.06 -34.39
C SER A 121 -8.47 15.66 -33.01
N THR A 122 -8.45 14.81 -31.99
CA THR A 122 -8.16 15.17 -30.60
C THR A 122 -6.67 15.48 -30.43
N LEU A 123 -5.81 14.63 -30.99
CA LEU A 123 -4.36 14.84 -31.04
C LEU A 123 -3.94 16.05 -31.87
N GLY A 124 -4.72 16.43 -32.90
CA GLY A 124 -4.49 17.64 -33.70
C GLY A 124 -4.51 18.95 -32.89
N ARG A 125 -5.10 18.96 -31.69
CA ARG A 125 -5.20 20.13 -30.80
C ARG A 125 -3.96 20.34 -29.91
N LEU A 126 -3.06 19.37 -29.85
CA LEU A 126 -1.84 19.44 -29.05
C LEU A 126 -0.77 20.29 -29.72
N ASP A 127 -0.05 21.08 -28.92
CA ASP A 127 1.20 21.69 -29.36
C ASP A 127 2.32 20.64 -29.55
N GLN A 128 3.49 21.06 -30.04
CA GLN A 128 4.60 20.15 -30.33
C GLN A 128 5.23 19.55 -29.05
N VAL A 129 5.26 20.30 -27.95
CA VAL A 129 5.79 19.87 -26.65
C VAL A 129 4.83 18.91 -25.97
N GLU A 130 3.53 19.22 -25.96
CA GLU A 130 2.48 18.32 -25.45
C GLU A 130 2.46 17.00 -26.22
N ARG A 131 2.51 17.06 -27.56
CA ARG A 131 2.54 15.86 -28.43
C ARG A 131 3.78 15.01 -28.16
N SER A 132 4.97 15.62 -28.06
CA SER A 132 6.22 14.92 -27.68
C SER A 132 6.16 14.31 -26.27
N THR A 133 5.52 15.01 -25.34
CA THR A 133 5.43 14.59 -23.94
C THR A 133 4.45 13.43 -23.76
N LEU A 134 3.27 13.49 -24.39
CA LEU A 134 2.33 12.36 -24.42
C LEU A 134 2.90 11.17 -25.22
N SER A 135 3.59 11.42 -26.32
CA SER A 135 4.31 10.40 -27.10
C SER A 135 5.30 9.60 -26.24
N ARG A 136 6.11 10.31 -25.43
CA ARG A 136 7.06 9.69 -24.50
C ARG A 136 6.35 9.02 -23.31
N LEU A 137 5.31 9.63 -22.74
CA LEU A 137 4.49 9.01 -21.69
C LEU A 137 3.95 7.65 -22.13
N LEU A 138 3.38 7.57 -23.33
CA LEU A 138 2.77 6.33 -23.85
C LEU A 138 3.81 5.26 -24.25
N HIS A 139 5.11 5.49 -24.07
CA HIS A 139 6.16 4.51 -24.38
C HIS A 139 6.40 3.54 -23.22
N LYS A 140 6.34 2.22 -23.50
CA LYS A 140 6.40 1.12 -22.50
C LYS A 140 7.56 1.24 -21.49
N SER A 141 8.75 1.66 -21.94
CA SER A 141 9.94 1.80 -21.09
C SER A 141 9.72 2.68 -19.85
N ASN A 142 8.81 3.65 -19.92
CA ASN A 142 8.63 4.66 -18.90
C ASN A 142 7.63 4.24 -17.80
N PHE A 143 6.91 3.14 -18.01
CA PHE A 143 5.97 2.59 -17.02
C PHE A 143 6.63 1.66 -15.99
N MET A 144 7.78 1.08 -16.33
CA MET A 144 8.55 0.12 -15.51
C MET A 144 8.79 0.55 -14.06
N GLN A 145 8.90 1.86 -13.81
CA GLN A 145 9.32 2.38 -12.51
C GLN A 145 8.15 2.59 -11.52
N TYR A 146 6.90 2.51 -11.98
CA TYR A 146 5.71 2.78 -11.17
C TYR A 146 5.12 1.55 -10.47
N PHE A 147 5.52 0.35 -10.87
CA PHE A 147 4.87 -0.92 -10.50
C PHE A 147 5.89 -1.95 -10.03
N ILE A 148 5.45 -3.04 -9.40
CA ILE A 148 6.36 -4.08 -8.88
C ILE A 148 7.32 -4.64 -9.94
N GLY A 149 6.87 -4.80 -11.19
CA GLY A 149 7.75 -5.28 -12.26
C GLY A 149 7.15 -5.32 -13.68
N PRO A 150 7.90 -5.89 -14.65
CA PRO A 150 7.64 -5.74 -16.07
C PRO A 150 6.35 -6.40 -16.58
N THR A 151 5.87 -7.46 -15.93
CA THR A 151 4.74 -8.26 -16.42
C THR A 151 3.44 -7.45 -16.46
N PHE A 152 3.35 -6.37 -15.67
CA PHE A 152 2.19 -5.48 -15.62
C PHE A 152 2.23 -4.34 -16.65
N VAL A 153 3.38 -4.07 -17.31
CA VAL A 153 3.54 -2.86 -18.13
C VAL A 153 2.58 -2.81 -19.32
N ASP A 154 2.35 -3.94 -19.99
CA ASP A 154 1.54 -3.96 -21.22
C ASP A 154 0.06 -3.68 -20.97
N SER A 155 -0.54 -4.28 -19.93
CA SER A 155 -1.92 -4.00 -19.55
C SER A 155 -2.08 -2.58 -19.02
N MET A 156 -1.11 -2.09 -18.24
CA MET A 156 -1.19 -0.76 -17.61
C MET A 156 -0.95 0.36 -18.62
N GLN A 157 -0.04 0.19 -19.58
CA GLN A 157 0.12 1.09 -20.73
C GLN A 157 -1.21 1.20 -21.48
N LEU A 158 -1.86 0.08 -21.78
CA LEU A 158 -3.15 0.05 -22.48
C LEU A 158 -4.25 0.74 -21.66
N ASP A 159 -4.42 0.39 -20.38
CA ASP A 159 -5.43 0.99 -19.51
C ASP A 159 -5.22 2.50 -19.36
N MET A 160 -3.98 2.96 -19.11
CA MET A 160 -3.67 4.40 -19.01
C MET A 160 -3.90 5.14 -20.33
N THR A 161 -3.63 4.50 -21.48
CA THR A 161 -3.96 5.03 -22.81
C THR A 161 -5.47 5.21 -22.94
N VAL A 162 -6.26 4.16 -22.65
CA VAL A 162 -7.72 4.19 -22.72
C VAL A 162 -8.30 5.26 -21.78
N HIS A 163 -7.81 5.36 -20.54
CA HIS A 163 -8.25 6.36 -19.57
C HIS A 163 -7.96 7.80 -20.03
N LEU A 164 -6.74 8.08 -20.49
CA LEU A 164 -6.37 9.38 -21.04
C LEU A 164 -7.28 9.77 -22.20
N PHE A 165 -7.48 8.89 -23.19
CA PHE A 165 -8.26 9.23 -24.38
C PHE A 165 -9.78 9.27 -24.14
N SER A 166 -10.29 8.53 -23.14
CA SER A 166 -11.72 8.56 -22.77
C SER A 166 -12.13 9.88 -22.10
N MET A 167 -11.21 10.59 -21.46
CA MET A 167 -11.44 11.93 -20.88
C MET A 167 -10.36 12.92 -21.31
N PHE A 168 -9.98 12.94 -22.59
CA PHE A 168 -8.80 13.70 -23.04
C PHE A 168 -8.84 15.19 -22.65
N ASP A 169 -10.00 15.83 -22.82
CA ASP A 169 -10.20 17.25 -22.51
C ASP A 169 -10.04 17.59 -21.02
N GLN A 170 -10.39 16.66 -20.13
CA GLN A 170 -10.27 16.83 -18.67
C GLN A 170 -8.95 16.26 -18.13
N GLY A 171 -8.38 15.29 -18.85
CA GLY A 171 -7.29 14.44 -18.41
C GLY A 171 -5.90 14.88 -18.87
N LYS A 172 -5.76 15.49 -20.06
CA LYS A 172 -4.45 15.71 -20.70
C LYS A 172 -3.45 16.38 -19.77
N ASP A 173 -3.86 17.40 -19.04
CA ASP A 173 -2.97 18.21 -18.20
C ASP A 173 -2.47 17.42 -16.98
N ALA A 174 -3.26 16.47 -16.46
CA ALA A 174 -2.84 15.58 -15.38
C ALA A 174 -1.75 14.60 -15.84
N TYR A 175 -1.97 13.96 -16.99
CA TYR A 175 -1.03 12.99 -17.57
C TYR A 175 0.27 13.66 -18.06
N ILE A 176 0.17 14.83 -18.68
CA ILE A 176 1.33 15.66 -19.07
C ILE A 176 2.09 16.12 -17.83
N ALA A 177 1.41 16.63 -16.80
CA ALA A 177 2.06 17.12 -15.59
C ALA A 177 2.78 16.01 -14.83
N MET A 178 2.11 14.86 -14.68
CA MET A 178 2.65 13.62 -14.12
C MET A 178 3.92 13.18 -14.84
N TYR A 179 3.85 12.98 -16.16
CA TYR A 179 4.99 12.50 -16.93
C TYR A 179 6.16 13.47 -16.90
N SER A 180 5.91 14.77 -17.05
CA SER A 180 6.97 15.78 -17.06
C SER A 180 7.70 15.85 -15.71
N ALA A 181 6.94 15.77 -14.60
CA ALA A 181 7.52 15.73 -13.25
C ALA A 181 8.32 14.44 -12.98
N PHE A 182 7.84 13.30 -13.48
CA PHE A 182 8.54 12.03 -13.41
C PHE A 182 9.83 12.05 -14.24
N ALA A 183 9.76 12.44 -15.51
CA ALA A 183 10.91 12.48 -16.41
C ALA A 183 12.00 13.43 -15.89
N ALA A 184 11.62 14.59 -15.33
CA ALA A 184 12.56 15.49 -14.65
C ALA A 184 13.18 14.84 -13.39
N THR A 185 12.38 14.16 -12.57
CA THR A 185 12.84 13.43 -11.37
C THR A 185 13.80 12.29 -11.72
N MET A 186 13.58 11.62 -12.84
CA MET A 186 14.36 10.47 -13.31
C MET A 186 15.57 10.85 -14.19
N GLY A 187 15.81 12.16 -14.40
CA GLY A 187 16.91 12.64 -15.25
C GLY A 187 16.76 12.25 -16.74
N LEU A 188 15.55 11.94 -17.18
CA LEU A 188 15.24 11.65 -18.59
C LEU A 188 15.24 12.96 -19.39
N ASP A 189 15.47 12.86 -20.70
CA ASP A 189 15.24 14.01 -21.58
C ASP A 189 13.76 14.42 -21.53
N THR A 190 13.53 15.62 -21.01
CA THR A 190 12.23 16.28 -20.94
C THR A 190 11.98 17.26 -22.07
N GLY A 191 13.01 17.65 -22.84
CA GLY A 191 12.97 18.85 -23.67
C GLY A 191 12.84 20.12 -22.81
N GLU A 192 12.00 21.06 -23.23
CA GLU A 192 11.71 22.32 -22.53
C GLU A 192 10.86 22.12 -21.26
N TYR A 193 11.45 21.51 -20.22
CA TYR A 193 10.79 21.39 -18.92
C TYR A 193 10.83 22.72 -18.17
N ASP A 194 9.68 23.38 -18.11
CA ASP A 194 9.43 24.46 -17.16
C ASP A 194 8.65 23.93 -15.93
N PRO A 195 9.25 23.96 -14.72
CA PRO A 195 8.56 23.61 -13.48
C PRO A 195 7.31 24.46 -13.22
N GLU A 196 7.27 25.73 -13.62
CA GLU A 196 6.15 26.65 -13.35
C GLU A 196 4.95 26.34 -14.26
N ALA A 197 5.15 26.21 -15.57
CA ALA A 197 4.14 25.67 -16.48
C ALA A 197 3.66 24.27 -16.07
N ASN A 198 4.55 23.43 -15.52
CA ASN A 198 4.15 22.11 -15.04
C ASN A 198 3.27 22.17 -13.77
N LEU A 199 3.56 23.10 -12.86
CA LEU A 199 2.70 23.42 -11.71
C LEU A 199 1.34 23.96 -12.17
N HIS A 200 1.31 24.83 -13.20
CA HIS A 200 0.08 25.34 -13.78
C HIS A 200 -0.80 24.22 -14.37
N ARG A 201 -0.21 23.29 -15.15
CA ARG A 201 -0.92 22.10 -15.65
C ARG A 201 -1.46 21.22 -14.51
N GLY A 202 -0.69 21.04 -13.44
CA GLY A 202 -1.15 20.34 -12.23
C GLY A 202 -2.36 21.01 -11.56
N ALA A 203 -2.40 22.34 -11.53
CA ALA A 203 -3.54 23.10 -11.03
C ALA A 203 -4.78 22.98 -11.96
N MET A 204 -4.58 23.07 -13.28
CA MET A 204 -5.64 22.83 -14.27
C MET A 204 -6.24 21.42 -14.14
N ALA A 205 -5.42 20.40 -13.91
CA ALA A 205 -5.88 19.03 -13.69
C ALA A 205 -6.81 18.91 -12.45
N VAL A 206 -6.46 19.58 -11.35
CA VAL A 206 -7.31 19.65 -10.14
C VAL A 206 -8.63 20.38 -10.43
N GLU A 207 -8.61 21.46 -11.22
CA GLU A 207 -9.82 22.15 -11.66
C GLU A 207 -10.70 21.27 -12.57
N SER A 208 -10.10 20.55 -13.51
CA SER A 208 -10.80 19.57 -14.36
C SER A 208 -11.45 18.46 -13.53
N LEU A 209 -10.76 17.89 -12.53
CA LEU A 209 -11.34 16.88 -11.63
C LEU A 209 -12.49 17.43 -10.76
N ARG A 210 -12.45 18.72 -10.41
CA ARG A 210 -13.48 19.41 -9.63
C ARG A 210 -14.70 19.79 -10.48
N SER A 211 -14.54 19.97 -11.79
CA SER A 211 -15.57 20.48 -12.71
C SER A 211 -16.16 19.42 -13.64
N CYS A 212 -15.49 18.27 -13.81
CA CYS A 212 -16.02 17.17 -14.61
C CYS A 212 -17.27 16.55 -13.96
N PRO A 213 -18.19 15.97 -14.77
CA PRO A 213 -19.31 15.20 -14.24
C PRO A 213 -18.81 14.04 -13.36
N LEU A 214 -19.44 13.86 -12.19
CA LEU A 214 -19.17 12.72 -11.33
C LEU A 214 -19.57 11.41 -12.04
N PRO A 215 -18.70 10.38 -12.06
CA PRO A 215 -19.00 9.12 -12.75
C PRO A 215 -20.04 8.29 -11.98
N THR A 216 -20.68 7.36 -12.68
CA THR A 216 -21.41 6.25 -12.04
C THR A 216 -20.46 5.07 -11.71
N LEU A 217 -20.99 3.93 -11.25
CA LEU A 217 -20.21 2.70 -11.05
C LEU A 217 -19.83 1.96 -12.35
N LYS A 218 -20.24 2.46 -13.51
CA LYS A 218 -19.82 1.92 -14.81
C LYS A 218 -18.31 2.06 -14.99
N ARG A 219 -17.67 1.02 -15.49
CA ARG A 219 -16.20 0.95 -15.60
C ARG A 219 -15.65 2.03 -16.54
N GLU A 220 -16.34 2.25 -17.65
CA GLU A 220 -16.04 3.21 -18.71
C GLU A 220 -16.17 4.68 -18.26
N GLU A 221 -16.90 4.97 -17.19
CA GLU A 221 -16.98 6.31 -16.58
C GLU A 221 -16.02 6.42 -15.39
N LEU A 222 -15.99 5.40 -14.53
CA LEU A 222 -15.28 5.43 -13.25
C LEU A 222 -13.75 5.36 -13.39
N LEU A 223 -13.22 4.48 -14.25
CA LEU A 223 -11.77 4.28 -14.31
C LEU A 223 -11.02 5.43 -14.98
N PRO A 224 -11.50 6.05 -16.08
CA PRO A 224 -10.91 7.30 -16.59
C PRO A 224 -10.90 8.42 -15.55
N TRP A 225 -12.00 8.57 -14.79
CA TRP A 225 -12.12 9.58 -13.73
C TRP A 225 -11.16 9.34 -12.57
N ALA A 226 -11.06 8.09 -12.09
CA ALA A 226 -10.07 7.70 -11.10
C ALA A 226 -8.63 7.82 -11.64
N GLY A 227 -8.41 7.59 -12.94
CA GLY A 227 -7.14 7.76 -13.63
C GLY A 227 -6.66 9.22 -13.67
N LEU A 228 -7.56 10.18 -13.91
CA LEU A 228 -7.30 11.61 -13.72
C LEU A 228 -6.86 11.91 -12.28
N GLY A 229 -7.59 11.38 -11.29
CA GLY A 229 -7.19 11.48 -9.88
C GLY A 229 -5.79 10.91 -9.60
N LEU A 230 -5.46 9.74 -10.17
CA LEU A 230 -4.15 9.10 -10.01
C LEU A 230 -3.02 9.92 -10.68
N GLY A 231 -3.27 10.49 -11.85
CA GLY A 231 -2.31 11.38 -12.52
C GLY A 231 -1.96 12.60 -11.67
N ILE A 232 -2.95 13.23 -11.05
CA ILE A 232 -2.73 14.34 -10.11
C ILE A 232 -1.94 13.89 -8.87
N VAL A 233 -2.21 12.69 -8.35
CA VAL A 233 -1.50 12.13 -7.19
C VAL A 233 -0.03 11.86 -7.51
N TYR A 234 0.27 11.26 -8.67
CA TYR A 234 1.65 11.06 -9.09
C TYR A 234 2.38 12.35 -9.39
N PHE A 235 1.72 13.29 -10.09
CA PHE A 235 2.24 14.64 -10.28
C PHE A 235 2.60 15.26 -8.92
N SER A 236 1.72 15.20 -7.93
CA SER A 236 1.96 15.73 -6.59
C SER A 236 3.14 15.04 -5.88
N ASN A 237 3.26 13.71 -6.00
CA ASN A 237 4.37 13.00 -5.37
C ASN A 237 5.73 13.34 -6.01
N MET A 238 5.79 13.42 -7.35
CA MET A 238 7.02 13.71 -8.09
C MET A 238 7.38 15.21 -8.05
N ALA A 239 6.42 16.10 -8.31
CA ALA A 239 6.65 17.54 -8.41
C ALA A 239 6.67 18.26 -7.06
N LEU A 240 6.00 17.73 -6.02
CA LEU A 240 5.87 18.39 -4.71
C LEU A 240 6.37 17.55 -3.54
N GLY A 241 6.61 16.25 -3.70
CA GLY A 241 6.94 15.35 -2.58
C GLY A 241 5.77 15.13 -1.62
N THR A 242 4.52 15.27 -2.09
CA THR A 242 3.30 15.16 -1.28
C THR A 242 2.28 14.19 -1.87
N SER A 243 1.50 13.52 -1.03
CA SER A 243 0.63 12.40 -1.41
C SER A 243 -0.69 12.77 -2.09
N ALA A 244 -0.99 14.07 -2.24
CA ALA A 244 -2.28 14.61 -2.64
C ALA A 244 -3.49 13.99 -1.91
N ALA A 245 -3.40 13.78 -0.58
CA ALA A 245 -4.48 13.22 0.24
C ALA A 245 -5.88 13.80 -0.04
N PRO A 246 -6.09 15.12 -0.23
CA PRO A 246 -7.42 15.65 -0.58
C PRO A 246 -7.99 15.10 -1.89
N VAL A 247 -7.15 14.86 -2.90
CA VAL A 247 -7.54 14.33 -4.22
C VAL A 247 -7.88 12.85 -4.11
N ARG A 248 -7.03 12.04 -3.45
CA ARG A 248 -7.34 10.62 -3.21
C ARG A 248 -8.62 10.46 -2.41
N ARG A 249 -8.76 11.19 -1.30
CA ARG A 249 -9.92 11.09 -0.41
C ARG A 249 -11.20 11.58 -1.09
N TYR A 250 -11.12 12.56 -2.00
CA TYR A 250 -12.25 12.94 -2.86
C TYR A 250 -12.71 11.80 -3.78
N VAL A 251 -11.77 11.18 -4.51
CA VAL A 251 -12.05 10.04 -5.41
C VAL A 251 -12.64 8.85 -4.63
N LEU A 252 -11.97 8.44 -3.55
CA LEU A 252 -12.42 7.33 -2.69
C LEU A 252 -13.76 7.61 -2.01
N SER A 253 -14.04 8.86 -1.61
CA SER A 253 -15.29 9.23 -0.96
C SER A 253 -16.48 9.15 -1.92
N HIS A 254 -16.28 9.53 -3.19
CA HIS A 254 -17.31 9.37 -4.22
C HIS A 254 -17.58 7.89 -4.50
N ILE A 255 -16.53 7.06 -4.62
CA ILE A 255 -16.65 5.61 -4.80
C ILE A 255 -17.40 4.96 -3.63
N ARG A 256 -17.01 5.26 -2.39
CA ARG A 256 -17.72 4.80 -1.19
C ARG A 256 -19.19 5.22 -1.18
N HIS A 257 -19.48 6.46 -1.58
CA HIS A 257 -20.87 6.94 -1.65
C HIS A 257 -21.70 6.16 -2.67
N LEU A 258 -21.16 5.92 -3.88
CA LEU A 258 -21.81 5.12 -4.91
C LEU A 258 -22.02 3.65 -4.51
N LEU A 259 -21.05 3.05 -3.81
CA LEU A 259 -21.10 1.66 -3.36
C LEU A 259 -22.05 1.45 -2.16
N GLY A 260 -22.29 2.49 -1.36
CA GLY A 260 -23.10 2.41 -0.14
C GLY A 260 -22.45 1.59 1.01
N THR A 261 -21.18 1.21 0.86
CA THR A 261 -20.41 0.40 1.82
C THR A 261 -19.01 0.97 2.04
N SER A 262 -18.38 0.65 3.17
CA SER A 262 -17.01 1.02 3.49
C SER A 262 -15.94 0.15 2.82
N LEU A 263 -16.30 -0.96 2.16
CA LEU A 263 -15.36 -1.87 1.50
C LEU A 263 -15.61 -1.95 -0.02
N ILE A 264 -14.55 -1.78 -0.80
CA ILE A 264 -14.56 -2.00 -2.26
C ILE A 264 -14.43 -3.51 -2.55
N SER A 265 -15.21 -4.01 -3.51
CA SER A 265 -15.21 -5.44 -3.91
C SER A 265 -13.95 -5.81 -4.71
N SER A 266 -13.17 -6.75 -4.18
CA SER A 266 -11.90 -7.20 -4.74
C SER A 266 -11.99 -7.86 -6.11
N GLU A 267 -13.05 -8.64 -6.39
CA GLU A 267 -13.24 -9.37 -7.66
C GLU A 267 -13.14 -8.49 -8.92
N ARG A 268 -13.40 -7.18 -8.78
CA ARG A 268 -13.33 -6.20 -9.87
C ARG A 268 -12.53 -4.95 -9.51
N THR A 269 -11.80 -4.96 -8.39
CA THR A 269 -10.98 -3.81 -7.97
C THR A 269 -9.84 -3.63 -8.97
N HIS A 270 -9.80 -2.44 -9.56
CA HIS A 270 -8.76 -2.04 -10.49
C HIS A 270 -7.56 -1.48 -9.71
N TYR A 271 -6.33 -1.66 -10.21
CA TYR A 271 -5.08 -1.26 -9.52
C TYR A 271 -5.08 0.19 -9.02
N ILE A 272 -5.73 1.11 -9.75
CA ILE A 272 -5.89 2.52 -9.37
C ILE A 272 -6.52 2.64 -7.98
N LEU A 273 -7.56 1.83 -7.73
CA LEU A 273 -8.29 1.84 -6.46
C LEU A 273 -7.50 1.13 -5.36
N VAL A 274 -6.74 0.08 -5.69
CA VAL A 274 -5.81 -0.58 -4.76
C VAL A 274 -4.78 0.42 -4.26
N PHE A 275 -4.07 1.09 -5.17
CA PHE A 275 -3.07 2.11 -4.84
C PHE A 275 -3.66 3.25 -4.02
N MET A 276 -4.75 3.89 -4.47
CA MET A 276 -5.34 5.01 -3.73
C MET A 276 -5.76 4.63 -2.32
N THR A 277 -6.38 3.46 -2.15
CA THR A 277 -6.84 2.95 -0.85
C THR A 277 -5.67 2.57 0.04
N ALA A 278 -4.61 1.97 -0.52
CA ALA A 278 -3.40 1.60 0.23
C ALA A 278 -2.63 2.82 0.75
N VAL A 279 -2.44 3.87 -0.06
CA VAL A 279 -1.85 5.12 0.42
C VAL A 279 -2.75 5.77 1.48
N ASP A 280 -4.08 5.73 1.32
CA ASP A 280 -5.01 6.28 2.32
C ASP A 280 -4.94 5.56 3.67
N ILE A 281 -4.87 4.23 3.66
CA ILE A 281 -4.68 3.41 4.88
C ILE A 281 -3.32 3.68 5.53
N ASN A 282 -2.23 3.68 4.75
CA ASN A 282 -0.88 3.96 5.27
C ASN A 282 -0.79 5.36 5.91
N GLU A 283 -1.34 6.39 5.28
CA GLU A 283 -1.37 7.74 5.86
C GLU A 283 -2.27 7.83 7.10
N CYS A 284 -3.41 7.13 7.11
CA CYS A 284 -4.32 7.09 8.27
C CYS A 284 -3.67 6.41 9.48
N LEU A 285 -2.88 5.34 9.28
CA LEU A 285 -2.08 4.72 10.33
C LEU A 285 -1.08 5.71 10.94
N MET A 286 -0.33 6.41 10.09
CA MET A 286 0.66 7.41 10.52
C MET A 286 0.03 8.60 11.27
N GLN A 287 -1.16 9.04 10.85
CA GLN A 287 -1.82 10.25 11.37
C GLN A 287 -2.89 9.96 12.44
N ARG A 288 -3.17 8.69 12.77
CA ARG A 288 -4.31 8.24 13.59
C ARG A 288 -5.65 8.79 13.07
N GLU A 289 -5.86 8.71 11.76
CA GLU A 289 -7.13 9.05 11.11
C GLU A 289 -7.91 7.80 10.68
N LEU A 290 -9.16 7.97 10.26
CA LEU A 290 -9.95 6.89 9.65
C LEU A 290 -9.76 6.87 8.12
N PRO A 291 -9.44 5.71 7.52
CA PRO A 291 -9.42 5.55 6.06
C PRO A 291 -10.82 5.76 5.48
N VAL A 292 -10.89 6.29 4.26
CA VAL A 292 -12.17 6.55 3.58
C VAL A 292 -12.92 5.25 3.32
N CYS A 293 -12.20 4.22 2.87
CA CYS A 293 -12.72 2.88 2.63
C CYS A 293 -11.57 1.85 2.75
N GLY A 294 -11.93 0.58 2.88
CA GLY A 294 -11.02 -0.55 2.72
C GLY A 294 -11.30 -1.29 1.40
N ILE A 295 -10.57 -2.38 1.15
CA ILE A 295 -10.83 -3.31 0.06
C ILE A 295 -11.04 -4.70 0.67
N ALA A 296 -12.12 -5.37 0.27
CA ALA A 296 -12.41 -6.72 0.73
C ALA A 296 -11.26 -7.69 0.36
N PRO A 297 -11.06 -8.80 1.09
CA PRO A 297 -10.05 -9.78 0.73
C PRO A 297 -10.20 -10.26 -0.73
N PRO A 298 -9.10 -10.39 -1.50
CA PRO A 298 -9.17 -10.87 -2.87
C PRO A 298 -9.39 -12.39 -2.96
N VAL A 299 -9.79 -12.85 -4.14
CA VAL A 299 -9.81 -14.28 -4.48
C VAL A 299 -8.39 -14.85 -4.33
N GLU A 300 -8.29 -16.10 -3.84
CA GLU A 300 -7.01 -16.78 -3.68
C GLU A 300 -6.16 -16.76 -4.98
N GLY A 301 -4.87 -16.50 -4.83
CA GLY A 301 -3.93 -16.40 -5.96
C GLY A 301 -4.00 -15.10 -6.77
N HIS A 302 -4.81 -14.11 -6.36
CA HIS A 302 -4.74 -12.76 -6.92
C HIS A 302 -3.38 -12.11 -6.64
N VAL A 303 -2.88 -11.35 -7.61
CA VAL A 303 -1.63 -10.59 -7.51
C VAL A 303 -1.85 -9.20 -8.11
N ASP A 304 -1.71 -8.17 -7.28
CA ASP A 304 -1.87 -6.77 -7.68
C ASP A 304 -0.56 -6.15 -8.21
N ALA A 305 -0.66 -5.13 -9.05
CA ALA A 305 0.51 -4.47 -9.68
C ALA A 305 1.37 -3.63 -8.71
N TYR A 306 0.83 -3.24 -7.54
CA TYR A 306 1.51 -2.42 -6.52
C TYR A 306 1.76 -3.17 -5.21
N LEU A 307 0.81 -3.98 -4.78
CA LEU A 307 0.88 -4.73 -3.53
C LEU A 307 1.22 -6.21 -3.74
N GLY A 308 1.21 -6.71 -4.98
CA GLY A 308 1.56 -8.10 -5.28
C GLY A 308 0.69 -9.07 -4.48
N LEU A 309 1.35 -9.85 -3.63
CA LEU A 309 0.74 -10.82 -2.72
C LEU A 309 0.23 -10.21 -1.39
N CYS A 310 0.51 -8.93 -1.13
CA CYS A 310 0.17 -8.23 0.11
C CYS A 310 -1.27 -7.69 0.14
N MET A 311 -2.02 -7.77 -0.96
CA MET A 311 -3.39 -7.23 -1.02
C MET A 311 -4.34 -7.78 0.07
N PRO A 312 -4.30 -9.08 0.47
CA PRO A 312 -5.09 -9.55 1.61
C PRO A 312 -4.72 -8.87 2.94
N LEU A 313 -3.45 -8.53 3.15
CA LEU A 313 -2.97 -7.87 4.35
C LEU A 313 -3.54 -6.45 4.50
N LEU A 314 -3.96 -5.82 3.39
CA LEU A 314 -4.54 -4.47 3.39
C LEU A 314 -5.84 -4.39 4.22
N GLN A 315 -6.62 -5.47 4.32
CA GLN A 315 -7.81 -5.52 5.17
C GLN A 315 -7.43 -5.44 6.67
N HIS A 316 -6.40 -6.16 7.11
CA HIS A 316 -5.93 -6.05 8.50
C HIS A 316 -5.32 -4.66 8.77
N MET A 317 -4.66 -4.04 7.79
CA MET A 317 -4.15 -2.65 7.89
C MET A 317 -5.29 -1.61 8.01
N TYR A 318 -6.41 -1.84 7.31
CA TYR A 318 -7.62 -1.03 7.45
C TYR A 318 -8.22 -1.14 8.86
N GLU A 319 -8.35 -2.35 9.40
CA GLU A 319 -8.83 -2.55 10.78
C GLU A 319 -7.87 -1.98 11.83
N LEU A 320 -6.57 -2.16 11.65
CA LEU A 320 -5.53 -1.57 12.50
C LEU A 320 -5.60 -0.03 12.52
N SER A 321 -5.99 0.60 11.42
CA SER A 321 -6.24 2.05 11.36
C SER A 321 -7.42 2.46 12.26
N ARG A 322 -8.50 1.67 12.24
CA ARG A 322 -9.69 1.89 13.06
C ARG A 322 -9.40 1.70 14.55
N ILE A 323 -8.67 0.63 14.90
CA ILE A 323 -8.23 0.35 16.28
C ILE A 323 -7.33 1.48 16.79
N SER A 324 -6.34 1.90 16.01
CA SER A 324 -5.43 3.02 16.32
C SER A 324 -6.20 4.33 16.57
N TYR A 325 -7.19 4.64 15.74
CA TYR A 325 -8.08 5.79 15.90
C TYR A 325 -8.90 5.71 17.20
N SER A 326 -9.54 4.57 17.49
CA SER A 326 -10.38 4.39 18.67
C SER A 326 -9.59 4.44 19.98
N LEU A 327 -8.40 3.82 20.02
CA LEU A 327 -7.47 3.88 21.15
C LEU A 327 -7.05 5.33 21.46
N TYR A 328 -6.81 6.15 20.44
CA TYR A 328 -6.44 7.55 20.62
C TYR A 328 -7.58 8.44 21.12
N HIS A 329 -8.82 8.15 20.72
CA HIS A 329 -10.01 8.87 21.16
C HIS A 329 -10.64 8.30 22.45
N GLU A 330 -9.94 7.38 23.14
CA GLU A 330 -10.36 6.72 24.38
C GLU A 330 -11.73 6.02 24.29
N VAL A 331 -12.12 5.55 23.09
CA VAL A 331 -13.38 4.83 22.86
C VAL A 331 -13.19 3.35 23.17
N ASP A 332 -13.91 2.84 24.17
CA ASP A 332 -14.01 1.42 24.55
C ASP A 332 -12.65 0.70 24.61
N VAL A 333 -11.68 1.33 25.28
CA VAL A 333 -10.25 0.98 25.28
C VAL A 333 -9.94 -0.50 25.51
N ASP A 334 -10.68 -1.20 26.37
CA ASP A 334 -10.43 -2.63 26.62
C ASP A 334 -10.94 -3.54 25.50
N GLU A 335 -12.03 -3.17 24.82
CA GLU A 335 -12.47 -3.82 23.58
C GLU A 335 -11.46 -3.59 22.46
N GLN A 336 -10.92 -2.36 22.36
CA GLN A 336 -9.91 -2.04 21.34
C GLN A 336 -8.55 -2.70 21.59
N LYS A 337 -8.19 -3.00 22.85
CA LYS A 337 -7.03 -3.85 23.17
C LYS A 337 -7.27 -5.29 22.74
N GLN A 338 -8.45 -5.86 23.02
CA GLN A 338 -8.77 -7.21 22.55
C GLN A 338 -8.74 -7.28 21.03
N ALA A 339 -9.36 -6.31 20.33
CA ALA A 339 -9.31 -6.24 18.87
C ALA A 339 -7.88 -6.08 18.32
N LEU A 340 -6.99 -5.38 19.05
CA LEU A 340 -5.57 -5.29 18.69
C LEU A 340 -4.84 -6.62 18.85
N ASP A 341 -5.15 -7.38 19.89
CA ASP A 341 -4.59 -8.72 20.15
C ASP A 341 -5.12 -9.74 19.11
N ASP A 342 -6.40 -9.67 18.75
CA ASP A 342 -7.02 -10.50 17.71
C ASP A 342 -6.37 -10.23 16.33
N VAL A 343 -6.24 -8.95 15.94
CA VAL A 343 -5.61 -8.55 14.66
C VAL A 343 -4.11 -8.87 14.64
N GLU A 344 -3.41 -8.81 15.78
CA GLU A 344 -2.02 -9.30 15.86
C GLU A 344 -1.95 -10.79 15.56
N GLN A 345 -2.80 -11.60 16.19
CA GLN A 345 -2.83 -13.04 15.97
C GLN A 345 -3.14 -13.40 14.50
N GLU A 346 -4.08 -12.69 13.87
CA GLU A 346 -4.37 -12.84 12.44
C GLU A 346 -3.15 -12.52 11.56
N ILE A 347 -2.45 -11.40 11.82
CA ILE A 347 -1.26 -11.00 11.06
C ILE A 347 -0.08 -11.94 11.32
N GLU A 348 0.10 -12.45 12.54
CA GLU A 348 1.10 -13.47 12.87
C GLU A 348 0.83 -14.79 12.16
N ALA A 349 -0.42 -15.22 12.06
CA ALA A 349 -0.82 -16.42 11.31
C ALA A 349 -0.76 -16.23 9.78
N TRP A 350 -0.97 -14.99 9.28
CA TRP A 350 -1.05 -14.70 7.85
C TRP A 350 0.21 -15.10 7.08
N GLN A 351 0.01 -15.71 5.91
CA GLN A 351 1.03 -15.95 4.90
C GLN A 351 0.45 -15.60 3.53
N PRO A 352 1.24 -15.08 2.58
CA PRO A 352 0.78 -14.85 1.22
C PRO A 352 0.41 -16.18 0.55
N HIS A 353 -0.78 -16.27 -0.03
CA HIS A 353 -1.17 -17.40 -0.87
C HIS A 353 -0.39 -17.33 -2.19
N ILE A 354 0.48 -18.31 -2.46
CA ILE A 354 1.30 -18.34 -3.68
C ILE A 354 0.55 -19.07 -4.80
N PRO A 355 0.27 -18.43 -5.94
CA PRO A 355 -0.36 -19.09 -7.09
C PRO A 355 0.45 -20.30 -7.59
N PRO A 356 -0.17 -21.41 -8.02
CA PRO A 356 0.56 -22.57 -8.56
C PRO A 356 1.41 -22.25 -9.80
N ASP A 357 1.04 -21.21 -10.56
CA ASP A 357 1.71 -20.72 -11.76
C ASP A 357 2.68 -19.55 -11.49
N PHE A 358 2.92 -19.16 -10.22
CA PHE A 358 3.57 -17.90 -9.88
C PHE A 358 4.95 -17.69 -10.53
N THR A 359 5.80 -18.72 -10.54
CA THR A 359 7.15 -18.68 -11.17
C THR A 359 7.13 -18.81 -12.69
N ASN A 360 5.98 -19.14 -13.28
CA ASN A 360 5.79 -19.22 -14.73
C ASN A 360 5.13 -17.95 -15.27
N ARG A 361 4.34 -17.25 -14.42
CA ARG A 361 3.62 -16.03 -14.76
C ARG A 361 4.46 -14.76 -14.57
N PHE A 362 5.41 -14.77 -13.64
CA PHE A 362 6.23 -13.60 -13.31
C PHE A 362 7.73 -13.90 -13.41
N THR A 363 8.51 -12.86 -13.65
CA THR A 363 9.97 -12.94 -13.66
C THR A 363 10.53 -13.29 -12.27
N THR A 364 11.75 -13.85 -12.22
CA THR A 364 12.44 -14.15 -10.96
C THR A 364 12.56 -12.90 -10.05
N GLY A 365 12.83 -11.73 -10.64
CA GLY A 365 12.88 -10.45 -9.92
C GLY A 365 11.54 -10.10 -9.27
N GLU A 366 10.44 -10.15 -10.04
CA GLU A 366 9.08 -9.92 -9.52
C GLU A 366 8.72 -10.87 -8.37
N VAL A 367 9.03 -12.17 -8.52
CA VAL A 367 8.82 -13.17 -7.47
C VAL A 367 9.59 -12.81 -6.20
N ILE A 368 10.86 -12.41 -6.30
CA ILE A 368 11.68 -11.96 -5.16
C ILE A 368 11.04 -10.72 -4.51
N HIS A 369 10.69 -9.69 -5.29
CA HIS A 369 10.12 -8.44 -4.79
C HIS A 369 8.77 -8.65 -4.09
N MET A 370 7.87 -9.45 -4.64
CA MET A 370 6.55 -9.72 -4.03
C MET A 370 6.65 -10.52 -2.72
N LEU A 371 7.54 -11.52 -2.67
CA LEU A 371 7.78 -12.29 -1.46
C LEU A 371 8.47 -11.44 -0.38
N ALA A 372 9.40 -10.56 -0.78
CA ALA A 372 10.03 -9.60 0.13
C ALA A 372 9.02 -8.58 0.68
N GLN A 373 8.23 -7.95 -0.19
CA GLN A 373 7.18 -7.01 0.20
C GLN A 373 6.22 -7.64 1.23
N SER A 374 5.84 -8.90 1.03
CA SER A 374 4.95 -9.63 1.96
C SER A 374 5.55 -9.74 3.37
N ARG A 375 6.85 -10.10 3.48
CA ARG A 375 7.55 -10.16 4.78
C ARG A 375 7.73 -8.77 5.40
N ILE A 376 8.09 -7.78 4.57
CA ILE A 376 8.33 -6.40 4.98
C ILE A 376 7.06 -5.76 5.54
N TYR A 377 5.90 -5.89 4.86
CA TYR A 377 4.63 -5.35 5.37
C TYR A 377 4.13 -6.09 6.60
N LYS A 378 4.20 -7.42 6.64
CA LYS A 378 3.83 -8.19 7.85
C LYS A 378 4.65 -7.72 9.06
N THR A 379 5.96 -7.59 8.90
CA THR A 379 6.85 -7.09 9.96
C THR A 379 6.57 -5.64 10.32
N GLY A 380 6.26 -4.78 9.34
CA GLY A 380 5.86 -3.39 9.56
C GLY A 380 4.55 -3.25 10.34
N ALA A 381 3.55 -4.08 10.02
CA ALA A 381 2.28 -4.11 10.73
C ALA A 381 2.46 -4.57 12.20
N LEU A 382 3.25 -5.62 12.44
CA LEU A 382 3.60 -6.07 13.79
C LEU A 382 4.41 -5.02 14.58
N LEU A 383 5.34 -4.30 13.92
CA LEU A 383 6.04 -3.17 14.52
C LEU A 383 5.09 -2.02 14.88
N PHE A 384 4.10 -1.72 14.03
CA PHE A 384 3.08 -0.73 14.33
C PHE A 384 2.22 -1.14 15.54
N ILE A 385 1.72 -2.38 15.56
CA ILE A 385 0.96 -2.95 16.68
C ILE A 385 1.77 -2.88 17.99
N HIS A 386 3.03 -3.30 17.95
CA HIS A 386 3.94 -3.21 19.08
C HIS A 386 4.05 -1.78 19.61
N ARG A 387 4.14 -0.79 18.73
CA ARG A 387 4.24 0.63 19.08
C ARG A 387 2.90 1.33 19.37
N LEU A 388 1.76 0.69 19.13
CA LEU A 388 0.50 1.06 19.76
C LEU A 388 0.48 0.65 21.24
N ARG A 389 1.04 -0.52 21.58
CA ARG A 389 1.08 -1.02 22.96
C ARG A 389 2.20 -0.40 23.82
N TYR A 390 3.37 -0.14 23.25
CA TYR A 390 4.58 0.23 23.99
C TYR A 390 5.20 1.54 23.49
N LYS A 391 5.43 2.47 24.42
CA LYS A 391 6.03 3.78 24.13
C LYS A 391 7.54 3.66 23.94
N PHE A 392 8.21 4.72 23.48
CA PHE A 392 9.66 4.70 23.37
C PHE A 392 10.34 4.51 24.73
N GLY A 393 11.25 3.55 24.82
CA GLY A 393 11.87 3.09 26.07
C GLY A 393 11.22 1.83 26.66
N GLU A 394 10.04 1.42 26.17
CA GLU A 394 9.36 0.19 26.58
C GLU A 394 9.51 -0.87 25.49
N LYS A 395 10.05 -2.03 25.85
CA LYS A 395 10.30 -3.19 24.94
C LYS A 395 11.04 -2.83 23.63
N ASP A 396 11.85 -1.78 23.65
CA ASP A 396 12.59 -1.24 22.49
C ASP A 396 13.45 -2.29 21.74
N ASP A 397 13.91 -3.35 22.41
CA ASP A 397 14.71 -4.39 21.76
C ASP A 397 13.91 -5.22 20.75
N MET A 398 12.62 -5.45 21.00
CA MET A 398 11.74 -6.15 20.07
C MET A 398 11.38 -5.25 18.86
N ALA A 399 11.14 -3.96 19.10
CA ALA A 399 10.97 -2.96 18.04
C ALA A 399 12.23 -2.85 17.16
N SER A 400 13.41 -2.76 17.79
CA SER A 400 14.72 -2.74 17.10
C SER A 400 14.96 -4.02 16.29
N ALA A 401 14.57 -5.20 16.79
CA ALA A 401 14.69 -6.45 16.04
C ALA A 401 13.80 -6.45 14.77
N MET A 402 12.54 -6.02 14.87
CA MET A 402 11.63 -5.91 13.72
C MET A 402 12.12 -4.86 12.70
N ALA A 403 12.57 -3.69 13.17
CA ALA A 403 13.15 -2.66 12.32
C ALA A 403 14.40 -3.15 11.56
N LYS A 404 15.30 -3.89 12.25
CA LYS A 404 16.47 -4.51 11.64
C LYS A 404 16.10 -5.61 10.63
N SER A 405 15.04 -6.37 10.90
CA SER A 405 14.50 -7.36 9.93
C SER A 405 14.03 -6.68 8.64
N ILE A 406 13.23 -5.60 8.74
CA ILE A 406 12.76 -4.82 7.59
C ILE A 406 13.96 -4.28 6.77
N MET A 407 14.91 -3.64 7.44
CA MET A 407 16.12 -3.11 6.79
C MET A 407 16.99 -4.23 6.15
N SER A 408 17.00 -5.43 6.73
CA SER A 408 17.71 -6.59 6.19
C SER A 408 17.01 -7.18 4.96
N ASP A 409 15.69 -7.32 4.98
CA ASP A 409 14.91 -7.78 3.81
C ASP A 409 15.06 -6.80 2.62
N LEU A 410 15.05 -5.49 2.87
CA LEU A 410 15.30 -4.47 1.84
C LEU A 410 16.70 -4.60 1.21
N LYS A 411 17.75 -4.70 2.04
CA LYS A 411 19.14 -4.87 1.59
C LYS A 411 19.36 -6.18 0.84
N MET A 412 18.78 -7.27 1.33
CA MET A 412 18.85 -8.59 0.68
C MET A 412 18.15 -8.56 -0.67
N THR A 413 16.97 -7.93 -0.75
CA THR A 413 16.22 -7.79 -2.00
C THR A 413 17.02 -7.02 -3.04
N MET A 414 17.58 -5.86 -2.71
CA MET A 414 18.50 -5.12 -3.57
C MET A 414 19.71 -5.98 -4.01
N THR A 415 20.33 -6.70 -3.07
CA THR A 415 21.51 -7.54 -3.36
C THR A 415 21.21 -8.67 -4.33
N VAL A 416 20.04 -9.31 -4.25
CA VAL A 416 19.70 -10.47 -5.09
C VAL A 416 19.03 -10.06 -6.41
N SER A 417 18.16 -9.05 -6.40
CA SER A 417 17.44 -8.58 -7.60
C SER A 417 18.23 -7.58 -8.45
N GLN A 418 19.20 -6.87 -7.85
CA GLN A 418 19.87 -5.70 -8.41
C GLN A 418 18.92 -4.51 -8.69
N ASP A 419 17.74 -4.47 -8.06
CA ASP A 419 16.76 -3.38 -8.15
C ASP A 419 16.25 -2.96 -6.75
N THR A 420 15.81 -1.71 -6.64
CA THR A 420 15.18 -1.18 -5.42
C THR A 420 13.84 -1.86 -5.15
N GLN A 421 13.53 -2.12 -3.87
CA GLN A 421 12.20 -2.57 -3.51
C GLN A 421 11.22 -1.40 -3.63
N ARG A 422 10.29 -1.51 -4.58
CA ARG A 422 9.17 -0.57 -4.73
C ARG A 422 8.10 -0.86 -3.68
N CYS A 423 7.21 0.11 -3.50
CA CYS A 423 5.94 -0.11 -2.84
C CYS A 423 6.01 -0.44 -1.33
N VAL A 424 7.06 0.01 -0.62
CA VAL A 424 7.41 -0.31 0.78
C VAL A 424 7.71 0.93 1.64
N SER A 425 7.19 2.10 1.26
CA SER A 425 7.47 3.36 1.96
C SER A 425 7.09 3.32 3.44
N PHE A 426 5.86 2.88 3.75
CA PHE A 426 5.33 2.75 5.12
C PHE A 426 6.18 1.89 6.07
N PRO A 427 6.43 0.59 5.79
CA PRO A 427 7.19 -0.26 6.71
C PRO A 427 8.64 0.23 6.90
N PHE A 428 9.24 0.87 5.89
CA PHE A 428 10.54 1.52 6.05
C PHE A 428 10.49 2.72 7.00
N THR A 429 9.49 3.61 6.88
CA THR A 429 9.37 4.77 7.77
C THR A 429 9.28 4.32 9.22
N LEU A 430 8.50 3.27 9.52
CA LEU A 430 8.45 2.67 10.86
C LEU A 430 9.83 2.17 11.31
N ALA A 431 10.53 1.40 10.47
CA ALA A 431 11.86 0.88 10.79
C ALA A 431 12.92 1.99 10.97
N ALA A 432 12.82 3.10 10.25
CA ALA A 432 13.72 4.23 10.34
C ALA A 432 13.47 5.09 11.60
N ILE A 433 12.21 5.25 12.04
CA ILE A 433 11.85 5.90 13.31
C ILE A 433 12.51 5.21 14.51
N GLU A 434 12.70 3.89 14.45
CA GLU A 434 13.27 3.10 15.55
C GLU A 434 14.76 3.35 15.83
N ALA A 435 15.51 3.94 14.89
CA ALA A 435 16.93 4.22 15.04
C ALA A 435 17.25 5.05 16.31
N ARG A 436 18.17 4.56 17.15
CA ARG A 436 18.51 5.16 18.44
C ARG A 436 19.81 5.96 18.39
N ASP A 437 20.91 5.29 18.06
CA ASP A 437 22.24 5.90 18.00
C ASP A 437 22.55 6.50 16.62
N GLN A 438 23.67 7.23 16.52
CA GLN A 438 24.04 7.91 15.29
C GLN A 438 24.31 6.94 14.12
N ALA A 439 24.87 5.75 14.39
CA ALA A 439 25.17 4.78 13.35
C ALA A 439 23.89 4.12 12.80
N GLU A 440 22.90 3.85 13.66
CA GLU A 440 21.56 3.42 13.23
C GLU A 440 20.86 4.50 12.40
N LYS A 441 20.97 5.79 12.80
CA LYS A 441 20.40 6.93 12.08
C LYS A 441 21.04 7.13 10.71
N ASP A 442 22.37 7.10 10.63
CA ASP A 442 23.13 7.20 9.38
C ASP A 442 22.80 6.01 8.47
N THR A 443 22.65 4.81 9.02
CA THR A 443 22.21 3.62 8.28
C THR A 443 20.81 3.77 7.69
N ALA A 444 19.87 4.36 8.44
CA ALA A 444 18.52 4.64 7.94
C ALA A 444 18.52 5.71 6.82
N MET A 445 19.33 6.76 6.97
CA MET A 445 19.48 7.81 5.95
C MET A 445 20.15 7.28 4.67
N GLU A 446 21.09 6.37 4.77
CA GLU A 446 21.71 5.74 3.60
C GLU A 446 20.77 4.71 2.95
N ALA A 447 20.04 3.93 3.75
CA ALA A 447 18.99 3.04 3.25
C ALA A 447 17.89 3.80 2.49
N MET A 448 17.48 4.99 2.95
CA MET A 448 16.56 5.87 2.23
C MET A 448 17.09 6.29 0.86
N LYS A 449 18.41 6.52 0.71
CA LYS A 449 19.00 6.93 -0.58
C LYS A 449 19.17 5.77 -1.55
N THR A 450 19.40 4.56 -1.03
CA THR A 450 19.87 3.41 -1.82
C THR A 450 18.83 2.32 -2.04
N LEU A 451 17.81 2.19 -1.17
CA LEU A 451 16.89 1.06 -1.19
C LEU A 451 15.45 1.42 -1.58
N ILE A 452 15.04 2.69 -1.48
CA ILE A 452 13.64 3.14 -1.65
C ILE A 452 13.57 4.48 -2.40
N ASP A 453 12.74 4.54 -3.43
CA ASP A 453 12.40 5.74 -4.24
C ASP A 453 13.60 6.71 -4.42
N SER A 454 14.74 6.13 -4.81
CA SER A 454 16.05 6.78 -4.79
C SER A 454 16.14 7.99 -5.72
N CYS A 455 15.22 8.12 -6.66
CA CYS A 455 15.15 9.21 -7.62
C CYS A 455 14.35 10.42 -7.10
N ASN A 456 13.30 10.21 -6.31
CA ASN A 456 12.43 11.30 -5.85
C ASN A 456 13.07 12.15 -4.75
N THR A 457 13.88 13.12 -5.17
CA THR A 457 14.64 14.00 -4.27
C THR A 457 13.74 14.86 -3.38
N LYS A 458 12.53 15.26 -3.83
CA LYS A 458 11.60 16.03 -2.99
C LYS A 458 11.02 15.17 -1.86
N TYR A 459 10.60 13.95 -2.20
CA TYR A 459 10.16 12.96 -1.21
C TYR A 459 11.27 12.64 -0.19
N ARG A 460 12.50 12.35 -0.65
CA ARG A 460 13.64 12.07 0.24
C ARG A 460 13.94 13.23 1.20
N ASN A 461 13.91 14.48 0.72
CA ASN A 461 14.12 15.65 1.58
C ASN A 461 13.02 15.79 2.65
N ASN A 462 11.76 15.51 2.30
CA ASN A 462 10.63 15.54 3.24
C ASN A 462 10.75 14.41 4.28
N MET A 463 11.10 13.19 3.85
CA MET A 463 11.38 12.04 4.73
C MET A 463 12.57 12.32 5.67
N GLU A 464 13.66 12.91 5.18
CA GLU A 464 14.82 13.28 5.99
C GLU A 464 14.45 14.28 7.09
N ALA A 465 13.69 15.32 6.75
CA ALA A 465 13.22 16.33 7.70
C ALA A 465 12.27 15.73 8.75
N PHE A 466 11.35 14.85 8.32
CA PHE A 466 10.46 14.11 9.21
C PHE A 466 11.23 13.20 10.18
N LEU A 467 12.15 12.37 9.68
CA LEU A 467 12.92 11.43 10.52
C LEU A 467 13.79 12.15 11.54
N LYS A 468 14.48 13.23 11.13
CA LYS A 468 15.26 14.07 12.06
C LYS A 468 14.38 14.62 13.18
N ALA A 469 13.24 15.24 12.83
CA ALA A 469 12.31 15.80 13.82
C ALA A 469 11.69 14.71 14.73
N MET A 470 11.43 13.51 14.23
CA MET A 470 10.97 12.36 15.02
C MET A 470 12.03 11.88 16.03
N TRP A 471 13.29 11.79 15.61
CA TRP A 471 14.40 11.40 16.49
C TRP A 471 14.69 12.46 17.55
N ASP A 472 14.64 13.74 17.19
CA ASP A 472 14.81 14.86 18.12
C ASP A 472 13.64 14.91 19.13
N GLY A 473 12.40 14.68 18.67
CA GLY A 473 11.22 14.55 19.52
C GLY A 473 11.33 13.39 20.52
N ARG A 474 11.81 12.21 20.07
CA ARG A 474 12.10 11.05 20.95
C ARG A 474 13.19 11.37 21.99
N ALA A 475 14.25 12.07 21.58
CA ALA A 475 15.33 12.46 22.49
C ALA A 475 14.89 13.49 23.53
N ALA A 476 14.03 14.44 23.14
CA ALA A 476 13.48 15.46 24.03
C ALA A 476 12.38 14.94 24.98
N SER A 477 11.67 13.87 24.61
CA SER A 477 10.54 13.31 25.37
C SER A 477 10.67 11.79 25.59
N PRO A 478 11.51 11.33 26.55
CA PRO A 478 11.56 9.92 26.93
C PRO A 478 10.18 9.39 27.37
N GLY A 479 9.81 8.18 26.95
CA GLY A 479 8.50 7.60 27.29
C GLY A 479 7.31 8.13 26.48
N VAL A 480 7.53 8.89 25.40
CA VAL A 480 6.46 9.34 24.49
C VAL A 480 6.02 8.22 23.52
N SER A 481 4.74 8.20 23.11
CA SER A 481 4.33 7.39 21.96
C SER A 481 4.72 8.13 20.68
N TRP A 482 5.30 7.44 19.71
CA TRP A 482 5.78 8.06 18.48
C TRP A 482 4.65 8.75 17.69
N LEU A 483 3.43 8.19 17.71
CA LEU A 483 2.25 8.79 17.08
C LEU A 483 1.81 10.11 17.74
N ASP A 484 2.17 10.35 19.01
CA ASP A 484 1.92 11.64 19.68
C ASP A 484 2.89 12.74 19.19
N LEU A 485 4.02 12.35 18.59
CA LEU A 485 4.98 13.29 17.97
C LEU A 485 4.55 13.70 16.56
N VAL A 486 3.87 12.83 15.81
CA VAL A 486 3.52 13.05 14.38
C VAL A 486 2.83 14.40 14.10
N PRO A 487 1.89 14.91 14.93
CA PRO A 487 1.28 16.22 14.70
C PRO A 487 2.24 17.43 14.77
N ASN A 488 3.44 17.26 15.33
CA ASN A 488 4.41 18.31 15.63
C ASN A 488 5.67 18.28 14.73
N VAL A 489 5.80 17.27 13.86
CA VAL A 489 6.93 17.13 12.92
C VAL A 489 6.53 17.57 11.50
N PRO A 490 7.49 17.79 10.58
CA PRO A 490 7.17 18.10 9.18
C PRO A 490 6.22 17.05 8.56
N PRO A 491 5.23 17.45 7.74
CA PRO A 491 4.32 16.51 7.12
C PRO A 491 5.06 15.59 6.15
N ILE A 492 4.67 14.32 6.14
CA ILE A 492 5.27 13.31 5.27
C ILE A 492 4.20 12.66 4.39
N SER A 493 4.52 12.53 3.09
CA SER A 493 3.84 11.59 2.19
C SER A 493 4.31 10.20 2.56
N VAL A 494 3.44 9.30 3.00
CA VAL A 494 3.80 7.89 3.11
C VAL A 494 3.10 7.17 1.98
N GLY A 495 3.84 6.99 0.89
CA GLY A 495 3.34 6.31 -0.30
C GLY A 495 3.07 4.83 -0.05
N VAL A 496 2.70 4.16 -1.14
CA VAL A 496 3.00 2.75 -1.33
C VAL A 496 4.44 2.73 -1.83
#